data_AF-A0A6A3X5K4-F1
#
_entry.id   AF-A0A6A3X5K4-F1
#
_cell.length_a   1.000
_cell.length_b   1.000
_cell.length_c   1.000
_cell.angle_alpha   90.00
_cell.angle_beta   90.00
_cell.angle_gamma   90.00
#
_symmetry.space_group_name_H-M   'P 1'
#
loop_
_entity.id
_entity.type
_entity.pdbx_description
1 polymer ?
#
loop_
_entity_poly.entity_id
_entity_poly.type
_entity_poly.pdbx_seq_one_letter_code
_entity_poly.pdbx_strand_id
1 'polypeptide(L)'
;MAVFGWTSSPGFFAVFGKAVRHYQRTGASRVKGFIEPFWIFQWVDDIVLIEVDIDDRLQKAENRLRDGVKLVFGMDGWHEGKFTTWSRIFHAVGIDWNIPAEFITVPQRKVDKTHKALTDVLGKPFVSMKQLDSLATRDHIYPDHPTVHTTLDSCTNPMPQTPKDRSCGVIVLQKDLIWWKDLVFQNEFAGIPMRLLDRNRVMDEIWLVQIGQQGIVVTSMALRERVLVVQSNSTEQDTTVAATLSRVTTVWGPRLEVDNAWRHISIHNDRRWITRIIDKMNCRTTERQEALRQCALNQAQYRLHFSTHTFSRNMEQTSNCDVHIDTNPSNMTQMESEDSGSKRRLLNSSERQSLRAHSDGTAVWKSGDGN
;
A
#
# COMPACT_ATOMS: atom_id res chain seq x y z
N MET A 1 -0.31 1.65 41.67
CA MET A 1 0.36 0.37 41.38
C MET A 1 -0.46 -0.31 40.27
N ALA A 2 0.15 -0.59 39.12
CA ALA A 2 -0.52 -1.35 38.06
C ALA A 2 -0.45 -2.85 38.40
N VAL A 3 -1.57 -3.55 38.32
CA VAL A 3 -1.66 -4.99 38.65
C VAL A 3 -1.82 -5.79 37.36
N PHE A 4 -1.22 -6.98 37.31
CA PHE A 4 -1.37 -7.87 36.17
C PHE A 4 -2.85 -8.23 35.95
N GLY A 5 -3.31 -8.17 34.70
CA GLY A 5 -4.70 -8.45 34.33
C GLY A 5 -5.68 -7.29 34.54
N TRP A 6 -5.25 -6.15 35.11
CA TRP A 6 -6.11 -4.96 35.17
C TRP A 6 -6.12 -4.24 33.82
N THR A 7 -7.31 -3.97 33.30
CA THR A 7 -7.52 -3.40 31.95
C THR A 7 -6.90 -2.02 31.75
N SER A 8 -6.71 -1.26 32.83
CA SER A 8 -6.08 0.08 32.77
C SER A 8 -4.56 0.04 32.94
N SER A 9 -3.97 -1.11 33.26
CA SER A 9 -2.51 -1.24 33.44
C SER A 9 -1.71 -0.79 32.20
N PRO A 10 -2.07 -1.15 30.95
CA PRO A 10 -1.36 -0.65 29.77
C PRO A 10 -1.40 0.87 29.65
N GLY A 11 -2.54 1.50 29.94
CA GLY A 11 -2.68 2.95 29.93
C GLY A 11 -1.80 3.63 30.98
N PHE A 12 -1.67 3.01 32.16
CA PHE A 12 -0.76 3.47 33.20
C PHE A 12 0.70 3.44 32.70
N PHE A 13 1.19 2.32 32.19
CA PHE A 13 2.55 2.22 31.64
C PHE A 13 2.78 3.20 30.48
N ALA A 14 1.76 3.41 29.62
CA ALA A 14 1.88 4.36 28.53
C ALA A 14 2.09 5.81 29.01
N VAL A 15 1.47 6.23 30.11
CA VAL A 15 1.63 7.58 30.68
C VAL A 15 3.01 7.75 31.33
N PHE A 16 3.43 6.79 32.17
CA PHE A 16 4.72 6.87 32.84
C PHE A 16 5.88 6.71 31.85
N GLY A 17 5.75 5.83 30.86
CA GLY A 17 6.70 5.72 29.75
C GLY A 17 6.88 7.02 28.98
N LYS A 18 5.80 7.82 28.80
CA LYS A 18 5.90 9.16 28.21
C LYS A 18 6.70 10.14 29.09
N ALA A 19 6.64 10.02 30.41
CA ALA A 19 7.45 10.83 31.32
C ALA A 19 8.94 10.48 31.20
N VAL A 20 9.28 9.18 31.15
CA VAL A 20 10.67 8.73 30.90
C VAL A 20 11.15 9.25 29.54
N ARG A 21 10.31 9.12 28.50
CA ARG A 21 10.60 9.64 27.17
C ARG A 21 10.85 11.15 27.16
N HIS A 22 10.08 11.92 27.92
CA HIS A 22 10.28 13.36 28.06
C HIS A 22 11.62 13.66 28.74
N TYR A 23 11.93 12.98 29.85
CA TYR A 23 13.23 13.10 30.52
C TYR A 23 14.40 12.77 29.59
N GLN A 24 14.31 11.69 28.82
CA GLN A 24 15.36 11.32 27.86
C GLN A 24 15.59 12.41 26.82
N ARG A 25 14.51 12.94 26.22
CA ARG A 25 14.57 13.96 25.15
C ARG A 25 15.10 15.32 25.58
N THR A 26 15.05 15.65 26.86
CA THR A 26 15.66 16.87 27.39
C THR A 26 17.17 16.73 27.58
N GLY A 27 17.71 15.51 27.46
CA GLY A 27 19.15 15.28 27.43
C GLY A 27 19.73 15.36 26.03
N ALA A 28 21.03 15.61 25.97
CA ALA A 28 21.77 15.66 24.74
C ALA A 28 23.22 15.23 24.96
N SER A 29 23.90 14.86 23.88
CA SER A 29 25.35 14.69 23.84
C SER A 29 25.93 15.46 22.66
N ARG A 30 27.25 15.63 22.63
CA ARG A 30 27.90 16.22 21.46
C ARG A 30 28.05 15.18 20.35
N VAL A 31 27.72 15.56 19.13
CA VAL A 31 27.94 14.79 17.90
C VAL A 31 28.64 15.71 16.92
N LYS A 32 29.89 15.38 16.55
CA LYS A 32 30.71 16.22 15.64
C LYS A 32 30.78 17.71 16.06
N GLY A 33 30.82 17.96 17.36
CA GLY A 33 30.88 19.32 17.94
C GLY A 33 29.52 19.98 18.23
N PHE A 34 28.41 19.47 17.69
CA PHE A 34 27.06 20.01 17.90
C PHE A 34 26.34 19.29 19.03
N ILE A 35 25.48 20.01 19.78
CA ILE A 35 24.65 19.41 20.83
C ILE A 35 23.42 18.79 20.15
N GLU A 36 23.29 17.47 20.22
CA GLU A 36 22.20 16.72 19.61
C GLU A 36 21.39 15.99 20.68
N PRO A 37 20.06 16.16 20.74
CA PRO A 37 19.21 15.49 21.71
C PRO A 37 19.20 13.97 21.49
N PHE A 38 18.87 13.20 22.54
CA PHE A 38 18.72 11.76 22.41
C PHE A 38 17.41 11.38 21.71
N TRP A 39 17.48 10.37 20.83
CA TRP A 39 16.33 9.75 20.22
C TRP A 39 15.74 8.68 21.15
N ILE A 40 14.41 8.62 21.18
CA ILE A 40 13.68 7.63 21.97
C ILE A 40 12.29 7.41 21.39
N PHE A 41 11.91 6.14 21.33
CA PHE A 41 10.57 5.68 21.05
C PHE A 41 10.05 4.87 22.23
N GLN A 42 8.75 4.98 22.50
CA GLN A 42 8.10 4.27 23.58
C GLN A 42 6.72 3.82 23.13
N TRP A 43 6.42 2.55 23.38
CA TRP A 43 5.12 1.94 23.13
C TRP A 43 4.72 1.08 24.32
N VAL A 44 3.76 1.55 25.10
CA VAL A 44 3.33 0.92 26.37
C VAL A 44 4.55 0.68 27.28
N ASP A 45 5.02 -0.55 27.43
CA ASP A 45 6.14 -0.99 28.24
C ASP A 45 7.46 -1.10 27.46
N ASP A 46 7.42 -1.13 26.13
CA ASP A 46 8.62 -1.15 25.30
C ASP A 46 9.22 0.26 25.17
N ILE A 47 10.51 0.39 25.51
CA ILE A 47 11.30 1.61 25.29
C ILE A 47 12.47 1.26 24.38
N VAL A 48 12.64 2.03 23.31
CA VAL A 48 13.67 1.81 22.29
C VAL A 48 14.53 3.06 22.18
N LEU A 49 15.83 2.86 22.26
CA LEU A 49 16.85 3.86 21.93
C LEU A 49 17.54 3.45 20.63
N ILE A 50 17.75 4.42 19.75
CA ILE A 50 18.53 4.26 18.53
C ILE A 50 19.45 5.48 18.49
N GLU A 51 20.75 5.24 18.53
CA GLU A 51 21.75 6.30 18.61
C GLU A 51 22.93 6.00 17.70
N VAL A 52 23.60 7.06 17.26
CA VAL A 52 24.84 6.94 16.51
C VAL A 52 25.98 6.65 17.49
N ASP A 53 26.78 5.62 17.18
CA ASP A 53 27.94 5.21 17.96
C ASP A 53 29.12 6.17 17.74
N ILE A 54 29.09 7.29 18.46
CA ILE A 54 30.10 8.35 18.43
C ILE A 54 30.45 8.73 19.87
N ASP A 55 31.74 8.72 20.19
CA ASP A 55 32.31 9.11 21.49
C ASP A 55 31.55 8.45 22.67
N ASP A 56 31.07 9.25 23.62
CA ASP A 56 30.36 8.79 24.82
C ASP A 56 28.83 8.79 24.68
N ARG A 57 28.31 8.93 23.45
CA ARG A 57 26.88 9.11 23.20
C ARG A 57 26.04 7.93 23.69
N LEU A 58 26.44 6.69 23.35
CA LEU A 58 25.70 5.49 23.75
C LEU A 58 25.65 5.35 25.27
N GLN A 59 26.78 5.54 25.95
CA GLN A 59 26.87 5.46 27.41
C GLN A 59 26.01 6.54 28.09
N LYS A 60 26.02 7.78 27.59
CA LYS A 60 25.19 8.87 28.13
C LYS A 60 23.70 8.63 27.89
N ALA A 61 23.33 8.16 26.70
CA ALA A 61 21.95 7.85 26.37
C ALA A 61 21.40 6.73 27.28
N GLU A 62 22.20 5.69 27.50
CA GLU A 62 21.87 4.60 28.41
C GLU A 62 21.73 5.08 29.85
N ASN A 63 22.77 5.73 30.41
CA ASN A 63 22.74 6.22 31.80
C ASN A 63 21.52 7.10 32.05
N ARG A 64 21.20 7.98 31.12
CA ARG A 64 20.04 8.86 31.21
C ARG A 64 18.73 8.09 31.17
N LEU A 65 18.61 7.05 30.35
CA LEU A 65 17.42 6.21 30.36
C LEU A 65 17.26 5.52 31.73
N ARG A 66 18.35 4.99 32.29
CA ARG A 66 18.35 4.36 33.62
C ARG A 66 17.89 5.37 34.69
N ASP A 67 18.39 6.59 34.65
CA ASP A 67 18.00 7.66 35.58
C ASP A 67 16.52 8.06 35.40
N GLY A 68 16.06 8.17 34.15
CA GLY A 68 14.67 8.49 33.83
C GLY A 68 13.70 7.42 34.32
N VAL A 69 14.03 6.15 34.12
CA VAL A 69 13.23 5.02 34.61
C VAL A 69 13.21 5.00 36.14
N LYS A 70 14.35 5.20 36.81
CA LYS A 70 14.43 5.29 38.27
C LYS A 70 13.61 6.46 38.82
N LEU A 71 13.66 7.61 38.16
CA LEU A 71 12.91 8.81 38.56
C LEU A 71 11.40 8.59 38.49
N VAL A 72 10.93 7.87 37.47
CA VAL A 72 9.50 7.74 37.15
C VAL A 72 8.87 6.50 37.80
N PHE A 73 9.59 5.38 37.80
CA PHE A 73 9.10 4.07 38.26
C PHE A 73 9.75 3.61 39.57
N GLY A 74 10.75 4.33 40.09
CA GLY A 74 11.51 3.94 41.28
C GLY A 74 12.66 2.99 40.97
N MET A 75 13.43 2.62 42.02
CA MET A 75 14.65 1.79 41.90
C MET A 75 14.37 0.39 41.34
N ASP A 76 13.17 -0.16 41.60
CA ASP A 76 12.72 -1.46 41.13
C ASP A 76 11.83 -1.37 39.87
N GLY A 77 11.75 -0.18 39.27
CA GLY A 77 10.90 0.13 38.12
C GLY A 77 11.34 -0.50 36.80
N TRP A 78 12.38 -1.34 36.85
CA TRP A 78 13.04 -1.93 35.69
C TRP A 78 13.43 -3.39 35.95
N HIS A 79 13.67 -4.12 34.87
CA HIS A 79 14.06 -5.53 34.94
C HIS A 79 15.38 -5.72 34.18
N GLU A 80 16.50 -5.76 34.90
CA GLU A 80 17.84 -5.81 34.29
C GLU A 80 18.01 -6.98 33.30
N GLY A 81 17.45 -8.16 33.63
CA GLY A 81 17.50 -9.33 32.74
C GLY A 81 16.70 -9.20 31.43
N LYS A 82 15.93 -8.12 31.25
CA LYS A 82 15.23 -7.80 29.99
C LYS A 82 15.86 -6.61 29.27
N PHE A 83 16.81 -5.92 29.90
CA PHE A 83 17.55 -4.86 29.24
C PHE A 83 18.50 -5.49 28.22
N THR A 84 18.42 -5.02 26.99
CA THR A 84 19.31 -5.48 25.93
C THR A 84 20.47 -4.50 25.78
N THR A 85 21.67 -5.01 25.53
CA THR A 85 22.82 -4.18 25.22
C THR A 85 22.67 -3.59 23.81
N TRP A 86 23.47 -2.56 23.52
CA TRP A 86 23.50 -1.96 22.19
C TRP A 86 23.79 -3.01 21.10
N SER A 87 22.96 -3.02 20.07
CA SER A 87 23.10 -3.89 18.91
C SER A 87 22.64 -3.17 17.66
N ARG A 88 23.21 -3.56 16.52
CA ARG A 88 22.78 -3.09 15.20
C ARG A 88 21.67 -3.96 14.59
N ILE A 89 21.46 -5.15 15.16
CA ILE A 89 20.38 -6.08 14.81
C ILE A 89 19.63 -6.43 16.10
N PHE A 90 18.36 -6.05 16.21
CA PHE A 90 17.62 -6.19 17.46
C PHE A 90 16.11 -6.36 17.25
N HIS A 91 15.43 -6.93 18.24
CA HIS A 91 13.98 -7.08 18.27
C HIS A 91 13.37 -6.01 19.19
N ALA A 92 12.46 -5.19 18.68
CA ALA A 92 11.77 -4.18 19.48
C ALA A 92 10.38 -3.85 18.93
N VAL A 93 9.41 -3.60 19.82
CA VAL A 93 8.02 -3.27 19.46
C VAL A 93 7.40 -4.37 18.58
N GLY A 94 7.88 -5.60 18.74
CA GLY A 94 7.42 -6.74 17.96
C GLY A 94 7.91 -6.79 16.51
N ILE A 95 8.92 -6.01 16.14
CA ILE A 95 9.55 -5.92 14.81
C ILE A 95 11.04 -6.27 14.96
N ASP A 96 11.62 -6.92 13.97
CA ASP A 96 13.06 -7.16 13.88
C ASP A 96 13.70 -6.04 13.05
N TRP A 97 14.71 -5.39 13.63
CA TRP A 97 15.43 -4.26 13.05
C TRP A 97 16.80 -4.72 12.61
N ASN A 98 17.17 -4.46 11.36
CA ASN A 98 18.50 -4.70 10.81
C ASN A 98 19.04 -3.37 10.27
N ILE A 99 19.70 -2.61 11.15
CA ILE A 99 20.22 -1.27 10.84
C ILE A 99 21.27 -1.33 9.71
N PRO A 100 22.25 -2.26 9.70
CA PRO A 100 23.25 -2.32 8.63
C PRO A 100 22.67 -2.65 7.26
N ALA A 101 21.62 -3.46 7.22
CA ALA A 101 20.92 -3.76 5.97
C ALA A 101 19.89 -2.68 5.59
N GLU A 102 19.57 -1.76 6.51
CA GLU A 102 18.51 -0.76 6.36
C GLU A 102 17.12 -1.39 6.15
N PHE A 103 16.82 -2.51 6.83
CA PHE A 103 15.54 -3.21 6.75
C PHE A 103 14.89 -3.41 8.12
N ILE A 104 13.56 -3.38 8.13
CA ILE A 104 12.74 -3.93 9.22
C ILE A 104 11.94 -5.14 8.73
N THR A 105 11.81 -6.16 9.56
CA THR A 105 11.06 -7.39 9.23
C THR A 105 10.11 -7.78 10.34
N VAL A 106 9.07 -8.52 9.97
CA VAL A 106 8.21 -9.20 10.93
C VAL A 106 8.91 -10.48 11.37
N PRO A 107 9.04 -10.76 12.68
CA PRO A 107 9.63 -12.01 13.14
C PRO A 107 8.87 -13.23 12.61
N GLN A 108 9.61 -14.23 12.10
CA GLN A 108 9.02 -15.43 11.50
C GLN A 108 8.04 -16.15 12.43
N ARG A 109 8.34 -16.21 13.73
CA ARG A 109 7.42 -16.78 14.75
C ARG A 109 6.03 -16.13 14.76
N LYS A 110 5.92 -14.83 14.43
CA LYS A 110 4.63 -14.13 14.33
C LYS A 110 3.94 -14.48 13.01
N VAL A 111 4.71 -14.53 11.92
CA VAL A 111 4.27 -14.97 10.60
C VAL A 111 3.64 -16.36 10.70
N ASP A 112 4.36 -17.33 11.25
CA ASP A 112 3.90 -18.72 11.42
C ASP A 112 2.64 -18.79 12.29
N LYS A 113 2.58 -17.99 13.36
CA LYS A 113 1.42 -17.94 14.25
C LYS A 113 0.18 -17.37 13.56
N THR A 114 0.36 -16.39 12.66
CA THR A 114 -0.71 -15.85 11.81
C THR A 114 -1.12 -16.88 10.76
N HIS A 115 -0.18 -17.54 10.10
CA HIS A 115 -0.44 -18.59 9.12
C HIS A 115 -1.27 -19.74 9.71
N LYS A 116 -0.87 -20.21 10.89
CA LYS A 116 -1.59 -21.25 11.63
C LYS A 116 -3.01 -20.81 11.96
N ALA A 117 -3.17 -19.61 12.53
CA ALA A 117 -4.50 -19.12 12.91
C ALA A 117 -5.44 -18.93 11.71
N LEU A 118 -4.91 -18.49 10.57
CA LEU A 118 -5.68 -18.34 9.34
C LEU A 118 -6.08 -19.69 8.76
N THR A 119 -5.15 -20.65 8.73
CA THR A 119 -5.42 -22.02 8.29
C THR A 119 -6.49 -22.69 9.17
N ASP A 120 -6.39 -22.50 10.49
CA ASP A 120 -7.37 -23.02 11.46
C ASP A 120 -8.77 -22.42 11.26
N VAL A 121 -8.87 -21.17 10.79
CA VAL A 121 -10.14 -20.50 10.50
C VAL A 121 -10.71 -20.94 9.15
N LEU A 122 -9.89 -21.02 8.11
CA LEU A 122 -10.28 -21.49 6.78
C LEU A 122 -10.74 -22.95 6.77
N GLY A 123 -10.19 -23.78 7.66
CA GLY A 123 -10.57 -25.19 7.80
C GLY A 123 -11.91 -25.44 8.52
N LYS A 124 -12.59 -24.40 9.01
CA LYS A 124 -13.85 -24.54 9.76
C LYS A 124 -15.05 -24.12 8.91
N PRO A 125 -16.22 -24.75 9.10
CA PRO A 125 -17.45 -24.29 8.44
C PRO A 125 -17.98 -22.99 9.04
N PHE A 126 -17.76 -22.78 10.35
CA PHE A 126 -18.21 -21.61 11.10
C PHE A 126 -17.13 -21.14 12.06
N VAL A 127 -17.04 -19.82 12.26
CA VAL A 127 -16.12 -19.21 13.23
C VAL A 127 -16.83 -18.20 14.11
N SER A 128 -16.42 -18.14 15.38
CA SER A 128 -16.94 -17.16 16.33
C SER A 128 -16.40 -15.77 16.04
N MET A 129 -17.16 -14.72 16.37
CA MET A 129 -16.68 -13.35 16.24
C MET A 129 -15.38 -13.10 17.04
N LYS A 130 -15.22 -13.75 18.20
CA LYS A 130 -13.99 -13.68 18.99
C LYS A 130 -12.76 -14.24 18.26
N GLN A 131 -12.95 -15.27 17.42
CA GLN A 131 -11.87 -15.80 16.58
C GLN A 131 -11.54 -14.84 15.44
N LEU A 132 -12.55 -14.21 14.84
CA LEU A 132 -12.36 -13.17 13.82
C LEU A 132 -11.65 -11.93 14.40
N ASP A 133 -12.07 -11.42 15.56
CA ASP A 133 -11.43 -10.30 16.25
C ASP A 133 -9.97 -10.63 16.65
N SER A 134 -9.70 -11.89 16.98
CA SER A 134 -8.34 -12.38 17.28
C SER A 134 -7.43 -12.45 16.05
N LEU A 135 -8.00 -12.65 14.86
CA LEU A 135 -7.26 -12.49 13.59
C LEU A 135 -7.02 -11.01 13.31
N ALA A 136 -8.05 -10.18 13.49
CA ALA A 136 -8.00 -8.74 13.26
C ALA A 136 -6.93 -8.01 14.07
N THR A 137 -6.80 -8.37 15.34
CA THR A 137 -5.80 -7.79 16.24
C THR A 137 -4.37 -8.11 15.80
N ARG A 138 -4.15 -9.13 14.95
CA ARG A 138 -2.84 -9.48 14.38
C ARG A 138 -2.49 -8.71 13.11
N ASP A 139 -3.40 -7.87 12.60
CA ASP A 139 -3.17 -7.01 11.44
C ASP A 139 -2.31 -5.78 11.74
N HIS A 140 -2.12 -5.44 13.02
CA HIS A 140 -1.21 -4.37 13.47
C HIS A 140 0.28 -4.62 13.13
N ILE A 141 0.58 -5.71 12.44
CA ILE A 141 1.91 -6.06 11.93
C ILE A 141 2.23 -5.28 10.63
N TYR A 142 1.23 -4.67 9.96
CA TYR A 142 1.39 -3.98 8.67
C TYR A 142 0.91 -2.51 8.68
N PRO A 143 1.60 -1.59 9.36
CA PRO A 143 1.19 -0.18 9.42
C PRO A 143 1.19 0.52 8.05
N ASP A 144 1.94 0.02 7.06
CA ASP A 144 2.12 0.68 5.75
C ASP A 144 1.53 -0.09 4.56
N HIS A 145 0.74 -1.15 4.79
CA HIS A 145 -0.01 -1.79 3.69
C HIS A 145 -1.50 -1.38 3.75
N PRO A 146 -1.93 -0.40 2.95
CA PRO A 146 -3.25 0.24 3.06
C PRO A 146 -4.45 -0.71 2.90
N THR A 147 -4.21 -1.93 2.43
CA THR A 147 -5.23 -2.91 2.07
C THR A 147 -5.72 -3.78 3.23
N VAL A 148 -4.92 -3.96 4.31
CA VAL A 148 -5.29 -4.84 5.43
C VAL A 148 -6.42 -4.26 6.28
N HIS A 149 -6.58 -2.93 6.32
CA HIS A 149 -7.67 -2.27 7.04
C HIS A 149 -9.07 -2.54 6.46
N THR A 150 -9.18 -3.04 5.23
CA THR A 150 -10.45 -3.12 4.48
C THR A 150 -11.22 -4.43 4.65
N THR A 151 -10.53 -5.53 4.92
CA THR A 151 -11.16 -6.86 5.13
C THR A 151 -12.00 -6.90 6.39
N LEU A 152 -11.65 -6.08 7.39
CA LEU A 152 -12.35 -6.06 8.66
C LEU A 152 -13.59 -5.20 8.68
N ASP A 153 -13.63 -4.06 7.99
CA ASP A 153 -14.85 -3.24 7.94
C ASP A 153 -16.05 -4.01 7.36
N SER A 154 -15.79 -4.93 6.41
CA SER A 154 -16.78 -5.88 5.87
C SER A 154 -17.19 -6.96 6.88
N CYS A 155 -16.28 -7.36 7.78
CA CYS A 155 -16.56 -8.32 8.85
C CYS A 155 -17.26 -7.67 10.07
N THR A 156 -16.95 -6.42 10.40
CA THR A 156 -17.53 -5.68 11.55
C THR A 156 -18.84 -4.97 11.24
N ASN A 157 -19.27 -4.89 9.98
CA ASN A 157 -20.65 -4.56 9.60
C ASN A 157 -21.41 -5.84 9.18
N PRO A 158 -21.80 -6.71 10.14
CA PRO A 158 -22.80 -7.71 9.82
C PRO A 158 -24.08 -6.98 9.41
N MET A 159 -24.69 -7.46 8.34
CA MET A 159 -26.08 -7.16 7.98
C MET A 159 -26.94 -7.14 9.26
N PRO A 160 -27.90 -6.22 9.46
CA PRO A 160 -28.59 -6.01 10.75
C PRO A 160 -29.46 -7.17 11.28
N GLN A 161 -29.30 -8.41 10.80
CA GLN A 161 -30.24 -9.51 11.00
C GLN A 161 -29.64 -10.86 11.44
N THR A 162 -28.44 -10.91 12.01
CA THR A 162 -27.94 -12.18 12.58
C THR A 162 -28.18 -12.27 14.10
N PRO A 163 -28.95 -13.27 14.59
CA PRO A 163 -29.26 -13.45 16.00
C PRO A 163 -28.04 -13.73 16.89
N LYS A 164 -28.24 -13.61 18.21
CA LYS A 164 -27.27 -13.58 19.31
C LYS A 164 -26.27 -14.74 19.44
N ASP A 165 -26.28 -15.73 18.54
CA ASP A 165 -25.26 -16.78 18.49
C ASP A 165 -24.24 -16.44 17.39
N ARG A 166 -23.25 -15.60 17.76
CA ARG A 166 -22.35 -14.85 16.86
C ARG A 166 -21.31 -15.74 16.17
N SER A 167 -21.77 -16.65 15.32
CA SER A 167 -20.94 -17.41 14.41
C SER A 167 -21.15 -16.93 12.97
N CYS A 168 -20.06 -16.70 12.24
CA CYS A 168 -20.09 -16.36 10.82
C CYS A 168 -19.73 -17.62 10.02
N GLY A 169 -20.49 -17.90 8.96
CA GLY A 169 -20.14 -18.96 8.02
C GLY A 169 -18.87 -18.60 7.28
N VAL A 170 -17.83 -19.44 7.37
CA VAL A 170 -16.54 -19.18 6.72
C VAL A 170 -16.68 -19.06 5.22
N ILE A 171 -17.66 -19.73 4.62
CA ILE A 171 -18.01 -19.63 3.19
C ILE A 171 -18.25 -18.16 2.76
N VAL A 172 -18.84 -17.34 3.64
CA VAL A 172 -19.10 -15.91 3.35
C VAL A 172 -17.81 -15.10 3.34
N LEU A 173 -16.84 -15.47 4.20
CA LEU A 173 -15.56 -14.78 4.36
C LEU A 173 -14.41 -15.43 3.58
N GLN A 174 -14.68 -16.53 2.87
CA GLN A 174 -13.65 -17.41 2.33
C GLN A 174 -12.74 -16.67 1.35
N LYS A 175 -13.31 -15.85 0.46
CA LYS A 175 -12.55 -15.04 -0.48
C LYS A 175 -11.65 -14.03 0.23
N ASP A 176 -12.16 -13.40 1.28
CA ASP A 176 -11.43 -12.37 2.02
C ASP A 176 -10.28 -12.96 2.84
N LEU A 177 -10.49 -14.15 3.42
CA LEU A 177 -9.49 -14.90 4.17
C LEU A 177 -8.41 -15.50 3.26
N ILE A 178 -8.78 -15.99 2.07
CA ILE A 178 -7.82 -16.44 1.05
C ILE A 178 -7.02 -15.24 0.55
N TRP A 179 -7.68 -14.13 0.25
CA TRP A 179 -6.99 -12.92 -0.18
C TRP A 179 -6.03 -12.40 0.90
N TRP A 180 -6.44 -12.39 2.17
CA TRP A 180 -5.54 -12.03 3.27
C TRP A 180 -4.36 -13.01 3.35
N LYS A 181 -4.60 -14.32 3.18
CA LYS A 181 -3.53 -15.32 3.11
C LYS A 181 -2.55 -14.99 2.00
N ASP A 182 -3.04 -14.75 0.79
CA ASP A 182 -2.19 -14.50 -0.36
C ASP A 182 -1.42 -13.20 -0.18
N LEU A 183 -2.06 -12.11 0.25
CA LEU A 183 -1.39 -10.82 0.47
C LEU A 183 -0.31 -10.88 1.56
N VAL A 184 -0.64 -11.51 2.70
CA VAL A 184 0.25 -11.67 3.85
C VAL A 184 1.42 -12.55 3.42
N PHE A 185 1.20 -13.69 2.79
CA PHE A 185 2.27 -14.67 2.57
C PHE A 185 2.93 -14.62 1.18
N GLN A 186 2.46 -13.82 0.21
CA GLN A 186 3.01 -13.75 -1.15
C GLN A 186 4.52 -13.45 -1.19
N ASN A 187 5.02 -12.64 -0.26
CA ASN A 187 6.43 -12.26 -0.19
C ASN A 187 7.18 -12.83 1.01
N GLU A 188 6.57 -13.73 1.79
CA GLU A 188 7.09 -14.18 3.09
C GLU A 188 7.58 -13.04 4.01
N PHE A 189 7.01 -11.85 3.88
CA PHE A 189 7.49 -10.66 4.58
C PHE A 189 8.94 -10.27 4.28
N ALA A 190 9.29 -10.28 2.99
CA ALA A 190 10.45 -9.55 2.47
C ALA A 190 10.46 -8.15 3.09
N GLY A 191 11.41 -7.91 3.99
CA GLY A 191 11.41 -6.75 4.88
C GLY A 191 11.18 -5.41 4.20
N ILE A 192 10.75 -4.43 4.98
CA ILE A 192 10.51 -3.06 4.51
C ILE A 192 11.83 -2.27 4.66
N PRO A 193 12.37 -1.69 3.57
CA PRO A 193 13.50 -0.79 3.65
C PRO A 193 13.18 0.44 4.50
N MET A 194 14.05 0.79 5.44
CA MET A 194 13.85 1.94 6.32
C MET A 194 13.74 3.25 5.54
N ARG A 195 14.40 3.36 4.37
CA ARG A 195 14.30 4.52 3.45
C ARG A 195 12.87 4.84 3.02
N LEU A 196 11.97 3.85 2.99
CA LEU A 196 10.56 4.09 2.67
C LEU A 196 9.84 4.87 3.78
N LEU A 197 10.38 4.85 5.01
CA LEU A 197 9.84 5.54 6.17
C LEU A 197 10.47 6.93 6.38
N ASP A 198 11.45 7.30 5.55
CA ASP A 198 12.10 8.61 5.65
C ASP A 198 11.13 9.76 5.35
N ARG A 199 11.42 10.92 5.94
CA ARG A 199 10.65 12.15 5.68
C ARG A 199 10.94 12.75 4.31
N ASN A 200 12.17 12.61 3.82
CA ASN A 200 12.61 13.07 2.50
C ASN A 200 12.78 11.86 1.59
N ARG A 201 11.67 11.23 1.22
CA ARG A 201 11.68 10.02 0.39
C ARG A 201 12.26 10.34 -0.98
N VAL A 202 13.27 9.59 -1.40
CA VAL A 202 13.74 9.59 -2.79
C VAL A 202 12.67 8.84 -3.59
N MET A 203 12.02 9.54 -4.52
CA MET A 203 10.97 8.96 -5.35
C MET A 203 11.63 8.19 -6.50
N ASP A 204 11.37 6.89 -6.60
CA ASP A 204 11.90 6.08 -7.69
C ASP A 204 11.07 6.24 -8.97
N GLU A 205 9.77 6.48 -8.82
CA GLU A 205 8.81 6.59 -9.92
C GLU A 205 7.70 7.60 -9.58
N ILE A 206 7.19 8.29 -10.61
CA ILE A 206 6.08 9.23 -10.48
C ILE A 206 4.97 8.81 -11.43
N TRP A 207 3.77 8.61 -10.88
CA TRP A 207 2.54 8.38 -11.65
C TRP A 207 1.65 9.62 -11.59
N LEU A 208 1.29 10.14 -12.75
CA LEU A 208 0.31 11.23 -12.86
C LEU A 208 -1.06 10.65 -13.22
N VAL A 209 -2.03 10.82 -12.33
CA VAL A 209 -3.42 10.40 -12.53
C VAL A 209 -4.26 11.61 -12.92
N GLN A 210 -4.84 11.58 -14.11
CA GLN A 210 -5.68 12.65 -14.65
C GLN A 210 -7.04 12.10 -15.06
N ILE A 211 -8.10 12.81 -14.67
CA ILE A 211 -9.46 12.50 -15.12
C ILE A 211 -9.77 13.38 -16.34
N GLY A 212 -9.90 12.75 -17.50
CA GLY A 212 -10.34 13.37 -18.73
C GLY A 212 -11.82 13.15 -19.01
N GLN A 213 -12.33 13.72 -20.11
CA GLN A 213 -13.72 13.54 -20.55
C GLN A 213 -14.02 12.11 -21.01
N GLN A 214 -13.00 11.40 -21.52
CA GLN A 214 -13.12 10.05 -22.08
C GLN A 214 -12.82 8.96 -21.04
N GLY A 215 -12.28 9.31 -19.87
CA GLY A 215 -11.90 8.35 -18.85
C GLY A 215 -10.71 8.80 -18.01
N ILE A 216 -10.03 7.84 -17.38
CA ILE A 216 -8.90 8.09 -16.49
C ILE A 216 -7.61 7.70 -17.17
N VAL A 217 -6.66 8.62 -17.18
CA VAL A 217 -5.32 8.43 -17.72
C VAL A 217 -4.34 8.38 -16.58
N VAL A 218 -3.51 7.35 -16.57
CA VAL A 218 -2.32 7.29 -15.70
C VAL A 218 -1.09 7.33 -16.58
N THR A 219 -0.16 8.21 -16.25
CA THR A 219 1.10 8.40 -16.97
C THR A 219 2.26 8.08 -16.05
N SER A 220 3.15 7.18 -16.47
CA SER A 220 4.41 6.91 -15.78
C SER A 220 5.50 7.81 -16.35
N MET A 221 6.21 8.49 -15.46
CA MET A 221 7.28 9.40 -15.84
C MET A 221 8.57 8.65 -16.18
N ALA A 222 8.89 7.54 -15.51
CA ALA A 222 10.10 6.78 -15.84
C ALA A 222 9.91 5.86 -17.05
N LEU A 223 8.73 5.23 -17.20
CA LEU A 223 8.43 4.39 -18.36
C LEU A 223 8.05 5.19 -19.61
N ARG A 224 7.67 6.48 -19.45
CA ARG A 224 7.17 7.35 -20.53
C ARG A 224 5.96 6.76 -21.28
N GLU A 225 5.10 6.09 -20.53
CA GLU A 225 3.91 5.41 -21.03
C GLU A 225 2.66 5.96 -20.39
N ARG A 226 1.54 5.83 -21.11
CA ARG A 226 0.21 6.15 -20.59
C ARG A 226 -0.76 4.99 -20.75
N VAL A 227 -1.51 4.73 -19.70
CA VAL A 227 -2.65 3.81 -19.69
C VAL A 227 -3.92 4.63 -19.61
N LEU A 228 -4.79 4.48 -20.61
CA LEU A 228 -6.12 5.05 -20.62
C LEU A 228 -7.14 3.95 -20.34
N VAL A 229 -8.00 4.18 -19.35
CA VAL A 229 -9.21 3.38 -19.16
C VAL A 229 -10.40 4.25 -19.48
N VAL A 230 -11.10 3.88 -20.56
CA VAL A 230 -12.28 4.58 -21.06
C VAL A 230 -13.42 4.42 -20.07
N GLN A 231 -14.13 5.51 -19.79
CA GLN A 231 -15.26 5.51 -18.88
C GLN A 231 -16.56 5.30 -19.66
N SER A 232 -17.30 4.23 -19.32
CA SER A 232 -18.57 3.90 -19.97
C SER A 232 -19.72 4.82 -19.54
N ASN A 233 -19.70 5.32 -18.29
CA ASN A 233 -20.70 6.23 -17.70
C ASN A 233 -20.08 7.16 -16.64
N SER A 234 -20.50 8.43 -16.61
CA SER A 234 -19.91 9.50 -15.77
C SER A 234 -20.09 9.31 -14.25
N THR A 235 -21.04 8.48 -13.81
CA THR A 235 -21.34 8.17 -12.40
C THR A 235 -20.42 7.11 -11.77
N GLU A 236 -19.51 6.52 -12.55
CA GLU A 236 -18.66 5.39 -12.13
C GLU A 236 -17.17 5.72 -11.97
N GLN A 237 -16.83 6.96 -11.64
CA GLN A 237 -15.43 7.40 -11.55
C GLN A 237 -14.59 6.57 -10.56
N ASP A 238 -15.17 6.13 -9.43
CA ASP A 238 -14.51 5.22 -8.48
C ASP A 238 -14.21 3.85 -9.11
N THR A 239 -15.13 3.31 -9.93
CA THR A 239 -14.92 2.04 -10.67
C THR A 239 -13.73 2.20 -11.59
N THR A 240 -13.72 3.29 -12.35
CA THR A 240 -12.68 3.56 -13.33
C THR A 240 -11.34 3.73 -12.64
N VAL A 241 -11.24 4.39 -11.48
CA VAL A 241 -9.96 4.51 -10.74
C VAL A 241 -9.45 3.15 -10.29
N ALA A 242 -10.29 2.33 -9.65
CA ALA A 242 -9.88 1.01 -9.15
C ALA A 242 -9.43 0.09 -10.29
N ALA A 243 -10.20 0.04 -11.38
CA ALA A 243 -9.86 -0.73 -12.57
C ALA A 243 -8.56 -0.21 -13.23
N THR A 244 -8.38 1.11 -13.29
CA THR A 244 -7.17 1.72 -13.84
C THR A 244 -5.95 1.37 -13.02
N LEU A 245 -6.00 1.49 -11.69
CA LEU A 245 -4.89 1.14 -10.81
C LEU A 245 -4.54 -0.35 -10.90
N SER A 246 -5.55 -1.22 -10.93
CA SER A 246 -5.34 -2.66 -11.12
C SER A 246 -4.64 -2.98 -12.45
N ARG A 247 -5.10 -2.35 -13.54
CA ARG A 247 -4.49 -2.53 -14.87
C ARG A 247 -3.07 -1.98 -14.92
N VAL A 248 -2.87 -0.76 -14.42
CA VAL A 248 -1.57 -0.09 -14.38
C VAL A 248 -0.56 -0.95 -13.60
N THR A 249 -0.93 -1.45 -12.42
CA THR A 249 -0.04 -2.31 -11.64
C THR A 249 0.21 -3.67 -12.29
N THR A 250 -0.75 -4.20 -13.04
CA THR A 250 -0.57 -5.45 -13.79
C THR A 250 0.40 -5.28 -14.96
N VAL A 251 0.32 -4.14 -15.67
CA VAL A 251 1.13 -3.87 -16.86
C VAL A 251 2.52 -3.36 -16.50
N TRP A 252 2.61 -2.42 -15.56
CA TRP A 252 3.88 -1.79 -15.17
C TRP A 252 4.58 -2.53 -14.04
N GLY A 253 3.86 -3.27 -13.19
CA GLY A 253 4.44 -3.98 -12.04
C GLY A 253 5.68 -4.81 -12.37
N PRO A 254 5.62 -5.78 -13.31
CA PRO A 254 6.78 -6.59 -13.69
C PRO A 254 7.97 -5.79 -14.25
N ARG A 255 7.71 -4.59 -14.80
CA ARG A 255 8.74 -3.72 -15.39
C ARG A 255 9.33 -2.75 -14.38
N LEU A 256 8.60 -2.50 -13.30
CA LEU A 256 9.00 -1.69 -12.16
C LEU A 256 9.54 -2.54 -11.01
N GLU A 257 9.44 -3.86 -11.10
CA GLU A 257 10.05 -4.77 -10.14
C GLU A 257 11.57 -4.54 -10.09
N VAL A 258 12.12 -4.61 -8.88
CA VAL A 258 13.56 -4.56 -8.64
C VAL A 258 13.92 -5.71 -7.74
N ASP A 259 14.94 -6.48 -8.14
CA ASP A 259 15.41 -7.62 -7.37
C ASP A 259 15.74 -7.21 -5.94
N ASN A 260 15.08 -7.89 -5.00
CA ASN A 260 15.25 -7.71 -3.57
C ASN A 260 15.05 -6.30 -3.01
N ALA A 261 14.43 -5.38 -3.75
CA ALA A 261 14.21 -4.02 -3.30
C ALA A 261 12.75 -3.60 -3.46
N TRP A 262 12.33 -2.66 -2.60
CA TRP A 262 11.05 -1.98 -2.79
C TRP A 262 11.24 -0.73 -3.62
N ARG A 263 10.28 -0.49 -4.52
CA ARG A 263 10.19 0.73 -5.34
C ARG A 263 9.11 1.66 -4.80
N HIS A 264 9.47 2.90 -4.54
CA HIS A 264 8.52 3.93 -4.11
C HIS A 264 7.91 4.63 -5.33
N ILE A 265 6.59 4.50 -5.47
CA ILE A 265 5.78 5.18 -6.49
C ILE A 265 5.02 6.33 -5.83
N SER A 266 5.29 7.55 -6.32
CA SER A 266 4.55 8.76 -5.97
C SER A 266 3.40 8.99 -6.93
N ILE A 267 2.17 8.89 -6.45
CA ILE A 267 0.96 9.07 -7.24
C ILE A 267 0.41 10.48 -7.05
N HIS A 268 0.51 11.28 -8.11
CA HIS A 268 0.03 12.65 -8.15
C HIS A 268 -1.34 12.73 -8.83
N ASN A 269 -2.27 13.45 -8.21
CA ASN A 269 -3.63 13.61 -8.72
C ASN A 269 -4.22 14.99 -8.38
N ASP A 270 -5.32 15.36 -9.04
CA ASP A 270 -6.02 16.64 -8.86
C ASP A 270 -7.33 16.52 -8.04
N ARG A 271 -7.58 15.36 -7.43
CA ARG A 271 -8.82 15.04 -6.70
C ARG A 271 -8.54 14.29 -5.41
N ARG A 272 -8.78 14.97 -4.27
CA ARG A 272 -8.60 14.43 -2.92
C ARG A 272 -9.32 13.09 -2.66
N TRP A 273 -10.41 12.80 -3.35
CA TRP A 273 -11.11 11.52 -3.18
C TRP A 273 -10.33 10.34 -3.78
N ILE A 274 -9.51 10.54 -4.83
CA ILE A 274 -8.63 9.51 -5.40
C ILE A 274 -7.59 9.09 -4.36
N THR A 275 -6.96 10.07 -3.71
CA THR A 275 -6.08 9.85 -2.56
C THR A 275 -6.74 8.99 -1.50
N ARG A 276 -8.00 9.27 -1.14
CA ARG A 276 -8.72 8.45 -0.16
C ARG A 276 -8.94 7.00 -0.61
N ILE A 277 -9.20 6.76 -1.90
CA ILE A 277 -9.38 5.40 -2.42
C ILE A 277 -8.06 4.64 -2.40
N ILE A 278 -6.97 5.26 -2.84
CA ILE A 278 -5.64 4.63 -2.88
C ILE A 278 -5.11 4.40 -1.46
N ASP A 279 -5.22 5.38 -0.56
CA ASP A 279 -4.72 5.26 0.81
C ASP A 279 -5.54 4.29 1.65
N LYS A 280 -6.84 4.14 1.37
CA LYS A 280 -7.71 3.20 2.11
C LYS A 280 -7.85 1.86 1.44
N MET A 281 -7.56 1.76 0.14
CA MET A 281 -7.82 0.59 -0.71
C MET A 281 -9.22 -0.03 -0.53
N ASN A 282 -10.22 0.81 -0.25
CA ASN A 282 -11.58 0.37 0.09
C ASN A 282 -12.63 0.98 -0.84
N CYS A 283 -13.55 0.15 -1.31
CA CYS A 283 -14.70 0.50 -2.13
C CYS A 283 -15.97 -0.22 -1.65
N ARG A 284 -17.13 0.44 -1.78
CA ARG A 284 -18.42 -0.08 -1.29
C ARG A 284 -18.98 -1.25 -2.10
N THR A 285 -18.51 -1.47 -3.32
CA THR A 285 -19.06 -2.47 -4.25
C THR A 285 -18.04 -3.58 -4.47
N THR A 286 -18.50 -4.83 -4.51
CA THR A 286 -17.66 -6.03 -4.60
C THR A 286 -16.71 -6.02 -5.80
N GLU A 287 -17.19 -5.66 -6.99
CA GLU A 287 -16.37 -5.63 -8.22
C GLU A 287 -15.21 -4.62 -8.12
N ARG A 288 -15.47 -3.43 -7.57
CA ARG A 288 -14.45 -2.40 -7.34
C ARG A 288 -13.45 -2.83 -6.28
N GLN A 289 -13.93 -3.48 -5.22
CA GLN A 289 -13.06 -3.99 -4.17
C GLN A 289 -12.12 -5.06 -4.73
N GLU A 290 -12.59 -5.90 -5.65
CA GLU A 290 -11.77 -6.92 -6.30
C GLU A 290 -10.64 -6.30 -7.15
N ALA A 291 -10.92 -5.22 -7.90
CA ALA A 291 -9.88 -4.51 -8.63
C ALA A 291 -8.82 -3.89 -7.69
N LEU A 292 -9.23 -3.32 -6.55
CA LEU A 292 -8.29 -2.81 -5.54
C LEU A 292 -7.50 -3.94 -4.87
N ARG A 293 -8.12 -5.10 -4.63
CA ARG A 293 -7.44 -6.30 -4.14
C ARG A 293 -6.35 -6.76 -5.09
N GLN A 294 -6.65 -6.82 -6.38
CA GLN A 294 -5.65 -7.17 -7.39
C GLN A 294 -4.51 -6.16 -7.44
N CYS A 295 -4.82 -4.85 -7.34
CA CYS A 295 -3.82 -3.80 -7.23
C CYS A 295 -2.90 -4.00 -6.00
N ALA A 296 -3.46 -4.40 -4.85
CA ALA A 296 -2.68 -4.68 -3.65
C ALA A 296 -1.80 -5.93 -3.78
N LEU A 297 -2.33 -7.01 -4.38
CA LEU A 297 -1.54 -8.20 -4.68
C LEU A 297 -0.37 -7.86 -5.60
N ASN A 298 -0.60 -7.05 -6.63
CA ASN A 298 0.47 -6.58 -7.50
C ASN A 298 1.48 -5.70 -6.74
N GLN A 299 1.03 -4.85 -5.81
CA GLN A 299 1.94 -4.07 -4.96
C GLN A 299 2.84 -4.98 -4.11
N ALA A 300 2.27 -6.01 -3.50
CA ALA A 300 3.04 -7.00 -2.77
C ALA A 300 3.99 -7.72 -3.73
N GLN A 301 3.48 -8.44 -4.72
CA GLN A 301 4.24 -9.24 -5.67
C GLN A 301 5.44 -8.50 -6.27
N TYR A 302 5.26 -7.26 -6.72
CA TYR A 302 6.32 -6.46 -7.37
C TYR A 302 7.03 -5.48 -6.42
N ARG A 303 6.79 -5.58 -5.10
CA ARG A 303 7.39 -4.74 -4.05
C ARG A 303 7.23 -3.24 -4.30
N LEU A 304 6.03 -2.84 -4.64
CA LEU A 304 5.67 -1.45 -4.90
C LEU A 304 5.08 -0.83 -3.64
N HIS A 305 5.61 0.32 -3.24
CA HIS A 305 5.07 1.13 -2.15
C HIS A 305 4.45 2.41 -2.73
N PHE A 306 3.19 2.71 -2.42
CA PHE A 306 2.50 3.90 -2.93
C PHE A 306 2.48 5.05 -1.91
N SER A 307 2.67 6.27 -2.39
CA SER A 307 2.26 7.48 -1.68
C SER A 307 1.38 8.32 -2.59
N THR A 308 0.45 9.09 -2.01
CA THR A 308 -0.44 9.94 -2.81
C THR A 308 -0.27 11.41 -2.47
N HIS A 309 -0.31 12.25 -3.50
CA HIS A 309 -0.22 13.70 -3.38
C HIS A 309 -1.31 14.36 -4.21
N THR A 310 -2.14 15.18 -3.57
CA THR A 310 -3.15 15.99 -4.28
C THR A 310 -2.60 17.38 -4.55
N PHE A 311 -2.59 17.81 -5.81
CA PHE A 311 -2.29 19.22 -6.13
C PHE A 311 -3.37 20.14 -5.57
N SER A 312 -2.98 21.21 -4.88
CA SER A 312 -3.93 22.30 -4.59
C SER A 312 -4.23 23.05 -5.88
N ARG A 313 -5.50 23.36 -6.14
CA ARG A 313 -5.96 24.10 -7.33
C ARG A 313 -5.33 25.50 -7.50
N ASN A 314 -4.58 25.99 -6.51
CA ASN A 314 -3.92 27.30 -6.51
C ASN A 314 -2.38 27.20 -6.58
N MET A 315 -1.83 26.22 -7.30
CA MET A 315 -0.45 26.40 -7.80
C MET A 315 -0.53 27.32 -9.01
N GLU A 316 -0.57 28.63 -8.74
CA GLU A 316 -0.12 29.60 -9.73
C GLU A 316 1.28 29.18 -10.16
N GLN A 317 1.48 29.15 -11.48
CA GLN A 317 2.70 28.74 -12.14
C GLN A 317 3.81 29.73 -11.77
N THR A 318 4.41 29.58 -10.59
CA THR A 318 5.55 30.39 -10.20
C THR A 318 6.72 29.98 -11.09
N SER A 319 7.32 30.96 -11.76
CA SER A 319 8.33 30.84 -12.82
C SER A 319 9.65 30.18 -12.40
N ASN A 320 9.73 29.58 -11.21
CA ASN A 320 10.94 28.99 -10.62
C ASN A 320 10.79 27.49 -10.31
N CYS A 321 9.80 26.80 -10.90
CA CYS A 321 9.77 25.33 -10.87
C CYS A 321 10.52 24.79 -12.10
N ASP A 322 11.74 24.27 -11.90
CA ASP A 322 12.56 23.60 -12.93
C ASP A 322 11.98 22.26 -13.43
N VAL A 323 10.71 21.98 -13.17
CA VAL A 323 10.01 20.85 -13.77
C VAL A 323 9.34 21.33 -15.05
N HIS A 324 10.11 21.42 -16.13
CA HIS A 324 9.53 21.43 -17.48
C HIS A 324 8.90 20.06 -17.75
N ILE A 325 7.62 19.91 -17.39
CA ILE A 325 6.83 18.74 -17.74
C ILE A 325 6.47 18.87 -19.22
N ASP A 326 7.20 18.16 -20.07
CA ASP A 326 6.83 18.01 -21.48
C ASP A 326 5.59 17.09 -21.55
N THR A 327 4.41 17.69 -21.44
CA THR A 327 3.11 17.00 -21.51
C THR A 327 2.69 16.69 -22.95
N ASN A 328 3.60 16.82 -23.93
CA ASN A 328 3.28 16.66 -25.33
C ASN A 328 2.85 15.20 -25.63
N PRO A 329 1.59 14.97 -26.04
CA PRO A 329 1.05 13.64 -26.34
C PRO A 329 1.86 12.86 -27.39
N SER A 330 2.61 13.59 -28.22
CA SER A 330 3.39 13.11 -29.36
C SER A 330 4.56 12.21 -28.99
N ASN A 331 5.06 12.28 -27.76
CA ASN A 331 6.26 11.57 -27.31
C ASN A 331 5.96 10.36 -26.40
N MET A 332 4.67 9.98 -26.25
CA MET A 332 4.23 8.95 -25.30
C MET A 332 3.55 7.78 -25.99
N THR A 333 3.91 6.56 -25.61
CA THR A 333 3.26 5.34 -26.09
C THR A 333 1.94 5.13 -25.34
N GLN A 334 0.82 5.02 -26.07
CA GLN A 334 -0.52 4.79 -25.52
C GLN A 334 -0.91 3.32 -25.59
N MET A 335 -1.38 2.76 -24.48
CA MET A 335 -2.07 1.47 -24.46
C MET A 335 -3.58 1.68 -24.32
N GLU A 336 -4.34 1.29 -25.34
CA GLU A 336 -5.81 1.35 -25.35
C GLU A 336 -6.45 0.05 -24.84
N SER A 337 -7.73 0.12 -24.46
CA SER A 337 -8.50 -1.02 -23.98
C SER A 337 -8.96 -1.92 -25.12
N GLU A 338 -8.44 -3.15 -25.20
CA GLU A 338 -9.14 -4.24 -25.87
C GLU A 338 -10.17 -4.82 -24.90
N ASP A 339 -11.44 -4.52 -25.16
CA ASP A 339 -12.56 -5.10 -24.43
C ASP A 339 -12.79 -6.55 -24.91
N SER A 340 -12.48 -7.52 -24.06
CA SER A 340 -12.70 -8.93 -24.33
C SER A 340 -14.19 -9.26 -24.18
N GLY A 341 -14.98 -9.11 -25.25
CA GLY A 341 -16.38 -9.54 -25.16
C GLY A 341 -17.33 -9.11 -26.27
N SER A 342 -17.10 -9.53 -27.54
CA SER A 342 -18.19 -9.90 -28.45
C SER A 342 -17.66 -10.44 -29.79
N LYS A 343 -17.49 -11.77 -29.89
CA LYS A 343 -17.54 -12.44 -31.20
C LYS A 343 -18.99 -12.42 -31.69
N ARG A 344 -19.45 -11.30 -32.25
CA ARG A 344 -20.55 -11.34 -33.22
C ARG A 344 -19.96 -11.74 -34.56
N ARG A 345 -20.20 -12.99 -34.96
CA ARG A 345 -20.21 -13.39 -36.37
C ARG A 345 -21.18 -12.45 -37.09
N LEU A 346 -20.65 -11.43 -37.75
CA LEU A 346 -21.35 -10.77 -38.84
C LEU A 346 -20.95 -11.50 -40.11
N LEU A 347 -21.82 -12.40 -40.53
CA LEU A 347 -21.98 -12.74 -41.93
C LEU A 347 -22.26 -11.43 -42.66
N ASN A 348 -21.33 -10.99 -43.51
CA ASN A 348 -21.67 -10.11 -44.62
C ASN A 348 -20.96 -10.61 -45.86
N SER A 349 -21.76 -11.27 -46.69
CA SER A 349 -21.59 -11.34 -48.12
C SER A 349 -21.44 -9.94 -48.71
N SER A 350 -20.47 -9.78 -49.62
CA SER A 350 -20.37 -8.82 -50.72
C SER A 350 -19.05 -8.04 -50.77
N GLU A 351 -17.98 -8.74 -51.12
CA GLU A 351 -16.86 -8.15 -51.86
C GLU A 351 -16.59 -9.01 -53.08
N ARG A 352 -17.20 -8.64 -54.22
CA ARG A 352 -16.58 -8.90 -55.53
C ARG A 352 -16.08 -7.56 -56.05
N GLN A 353 -14.76 -7.46 -56.03
CA GLN A 353 -13.94 -6.37 -56.50
C GLN A 353 -14.26 -6.02 -57.96
N SER A 354 -14.46 -4.72 -58.20
CA SER A 354 -14.30 -4.10 -59.52
C SER A 354 -12.81 -3.82 -59.74
N LEU A 355 -12.16 -4.60 -60.60
CA LEU A 355 -10.86 -4.27 -61.19
C LEU A 355 -11.09 -3.62 -62.55
N ARG A 356 -10.49 -2.43 -62.73
CA ARG A 356 -10.41 -1.70 -64.00
C ARG A 356 -9.25 -2.22 -64.85
N ALA A 357 -9.39 -1.95 -66.15
CA ALA A 357 -8.41 -1.98 -67.24
C ALA A 357 -8.25 -3.30 -67.99
N HIS A 358 -8.83 -3.37 -69.20
CA HIS A 358 -8.05 -3.23 -70.44
C HIS A 358 -9.00 -2.99 -71.62
N SER A 359 -8.66 -1.98 -72.42
CA SER A 359 -9.20 -1.69 -73.75
C SER A 359 -8.63 -2.69 -74.77
N ASP A 360 -9.47 -3.21 -75.68
CA ASP A 360 -9.17 -3.28 -77.11
C ASP A 360 -10.38 -3.81 -77.92
N GLY A 361 -10.61 -3.16 -79.08
CA GLY A 361 -11.40 -3.56 -80.26
C GLY A 361 -12.70 -4.35 -80.06
N THR A 362 -13.84 -4.00 -80.64
CA THR A 362 -14.04 -3.76 -82.07
C THR A 362 -15.50 -3.32 -82.29
N ALA A 363 -15.72 -2.59 -83.38
CA ALA A 363 -16.96 -1.99 -83.89
C ALA A 363 -18.26 -2.83 -83.82
N VAL A 364 -19.40 -2.14 -83.68
CA VAL A 364 -20.36 -1.84 -84.78
C VAL A 364 -21.70 -1.39 -84.17
N TRP A 365 -22.23 -0.32 -84.77
CA TRP A 365 -23.53 0.29 -84.57
C TRP A 365 -24.73 -0.65 -84.76
N LYS A 366 -25.82 -0.45 -83.98
CA LYS A 366 -27.16 -0.11 -84.52
C LYS A 366 -28.21 0.11 -83.42
N SER A 367 -28.99 1.19 -83.59
CA SER A 367 -30.44 1.37 -83.37
C SER A 367 -31.16 0.34 -82.49
N GLY A 368 -31.95 0.68 -81.49
CA GLY A 368 -32.98 1.72 -81.49
C GLY A 368 -34.31 1.07 -81.09
N ASP A 369 -35.07 1.80 -80.27
CA ASP A 369 -36.48 1.66 -79.93
C ASP A 369 -36.97 0.49 -79.07
N GLY A 370 -37.76 0.87 -78.05
CA GLY A 370 -39.06 0.25 -77.82
C GLY A 370 -39.34 -0.24 -76.41
N ASN A 371 -39.89 0.68 -75.60
CA ASN A 371 -40.74 0.49 -74.40
C ASN A 371 -40.24 -0.33 -73.21
#